data_AF-A0A537DXA7-F1
#
_entry.id   AF-A0A537DXA7-F1
#
_cell.length_a   1.000
_cell.length_b   1.000
_cell.length_c   1.000
_cell.angle_alpha   90.00
_cell.angle_beta   90.00
_cell.angle_gamma   90.00
#
_symmetry.space_group_name_H-M   'P 1'
#
loop_
_entity.id
_entity.type
_entity.pdbx_description
1 polymer ?
#
loop_
_entity_poly.entity_id
_entity_poly.type
_entity_poly.pdbx_seq_one_letter_code
_entity_poly.pdbx_strand_id
1 'polypeptide(L)'
;MITRDSFAKEYDKFLKALTRRVKAYLRDPNAENVHRLRTATRRLQAAFALLPKSTRKQPKAQKAMARIKKLMKVNATVRDQDIILSKLSMYKKNLTYERLTGDLRKSRKSHLKQAEELALSVQKNSELRVK
;
A
#
# COMPACT_ATOMS: atom_id res chain seq x y z
N MET A 1 31.14 -1.17 -1.86
CA MET A 1 31.04 -0.29 -0.67
C MET A 1 29.65 0.34 -0.66
N ILE A 2 28.91 0.27 0.46
CA ILE A 2 27.58 0.87 0.57
C ILE A 2 27.74 2.38 0.80
N THR A 3 27.31 3.20 -0.15
CA THR A 3 27.44 4.67 -0.12
C THR A 3 26.07 5.35 -0.02
N ARG A 4 26.05 6.64 0.36
CA ARG A 4 24.82 7.46 0.35
C ARG A 4 24.07 7.39 -0.98
N ASP A 5 24.80 7.41 -2.09
CA ASP A 5 24.23 7.35 -3.43
C ASP A 5 23.61 5.99 -3.73
N SER A 6 24.17 4.90 -3.18
CA SER A 6 23.59 3.57 -3.30
C SER A 6 22.22 3.47 -2.60
N PHE A 7 22.05 4.11 -1.43
CA PHE A 7 20.76 4.18 -0.73
C PHE A 7 19.73 5.05 -1.46
N ALA A 8 20.16 6.19 -2.01
CA ALA A 8 19.28 7.07 -2.77
C ALA A 8 18.76 6.38 -4.05
N LYS A 9 19.63 5.64 -4.76
CA LYS A 9 19.26 4.84 -5.93
C LYS A 9 18.24 3.75 -5.58
N GLU A 10 18.45 3.02 -4.48
CA GLU A 10 17.51 1.96 -4.08
C GLU A 10 16.16 2.53 -3.63
N TYR A 11 16.16 3.68 -2.94
CA TYR A 11 14.93 4.41 -2.61
C TYR A 11 14.16 4.84 -3.87
N ASP A 12 14.83 5.44 -4.87
CA ASP A 12 14.19 5.86 -6.13
C ASP A 12 13.63 4.66 -6.91
N LYS A 13 14.33 3.53 -6.92
CA LYS A 13 13.85 2.27 -7.51
C LYS A 13 12.56 1.80 -6.84
N PHE A 14 12.50 1.77 -5.51
CA PHE A 14 11.27 1.39 -4.80
C PHE A 14 10.16 2.40 -4.95
N LEU A 15 10.49 3.69 -5.06
CA LEU A 15 9.53 4.73 -5.33
C LEU A 15 8.87 4.52 -6.71
N LYS A 16 9.67 4.32 -7.76
CA LYS A 16 9.17 3.98 -9.11
C LYS A 16 8.33 2.71 -9.11
N ALA A 17 8.73 1.70 -8.33
CA ALA A 17 7.94 0.48 -8.17
C ALA A 17 6.59 0.78 -7.51
N LEU A 18 6.56 1.56 -6.42
CA LEU A 18 5.32 1.96 -5.75
C LEU A 18 4.41 2.73 -6.69
N THR A 19 4.92 3.72 -7.44
CA THR A 19 4.13 4.50 -8.39
C THR A 19 3.46 3.60 -9.44
N ARG A 20 4.18 2.60 -9.98
CA ARG A 20 3.61 1.62 -10.91
C ARG A 20 2.51 0.77 -10.24
N ARG A 21 2.73 0.35 -8.99
CA ARG A 21 1.73 -0.44 -8.24
C ARG A 21 0.50 0.36 -7.87
N VAL A 22 0.64 1.65 -7.53
CA VAL A 22 -0.50 2.55 -7.29
C VAL A 22 -1.34 2.67 -8.57
N LYS A 23 -0.72 2.86 -9.74
CA LYS A 23 -1.45 2.91 -11.02
C LYS A 23 -2.21 1.60 -11.31
N ALA A 24 -1.55 0.45 -11.11
CA ALA A 24 -2.19 -0.84 -11.31
C ALA A 24 -3.36 -1.07 -10.33
N TYR A 25 -3.18 -0.72 -9.07
CA TYR A 25 -4.20 -0.78 -8.03
C TYR A 25 -5.42 0.10 -8.35
N LEU A 26 -5.20 1.35 -8.79
CA LEU A 26 -6.28 2.26 -9.16
C LEU A 26 -7.04 1.83 -10.42
N ARG A 27 -6.40 1.06 -11.30
CA ARG A 27 -7.04 0.49 -12.49
C ARG A 27 -7.90 -0.73 -12.13
N ASP A 28 -7.36 -1.61 -11.30
CA ASP A 28 -8.03 -2.84 -10.88
C ASP A 28 -7.65 -3.19 -9.43
N PRO A 29 -8.48 -2.84 -8.45
CA PRO A 29 -8.21 -3.02 -7.02
C PRO A 29 -8.51 -4.46 -6.53
N ASN A 30 -8.11 -5.46 -7.30
CA ASN A 30 -8.22 -6.87 -6.93
C ASN A 30 -7.27 -7.25 -5.77
N ALA A 31 -7.49 -8.42 -5.16
CA ALA A 31 -6.73 -8.88 -4.00
C ALA A 31 -5.21 -8.99 -4.24
N GLU A 32 -4.80 -9.28 -5.47
CA GLU A 32 -3.38 -9.36 -5.85
C GLU A 32 -2.75 -7.96 -5.96
N ASN A 33 -3.46 -7.00 -6.54
CA ASN A 33 -2.98 -5.61 -6.63
C ASN A 33 -2.95 -4.93 -5.25
N VAL A 34 -3.92 -5.21 -4.37
CA VAL A 34 -3.87 -4.83 -2.93
C VAL A 34 -2.60 -5.39 -2.28
N HIS A 35 -2.32 -6.68 -2.47
CA HIS A 35 -1.14 -7.34 -1.91
C HIS A 35 0.17 -6.74 -2.44
N ARG A 36 0.29 -6.59 -3.77
CA ARG A 36 1.47 -6.01 -4.41
C ARG A 36 1.72 -4.56 -4.01
N LEU A 37 0.68 -3.75 -3.86
CA LEU A 37 0.77 -2.38 -3.36
C LEU A 37 1.35 -2.35 -1.94
N ARG A 38 0.86 -3.23 -1.05
CA ARG A 38 1.39 -3.39 0.31
C ARG A 38 2.86 -3.77 0.31
N THR A 39 3.24 -4.75 -0.51
CA THR A 39 4.64 -5.20 -0.61
C THR A 39 5.57 -4.07 -1.10
N ALA A 40 5.16 -3.34 -2.15
CA ALA A 40 5.93 -2.19 -2.64
C ALA A 40 6.04 -1.08 -1.58
N THR A 41 4.96 -0.82 -0.84
CA THR A 41 4.92 0.15 0.25
C THR A 41 5.88 -0.22 1.37
N ARG A 42 5.89 -1.48 1.82
CA ARG A 42 6.82 -1.97 2.87
C ARG A 42 8.28 -1.83 2.44
N ARG A 43 8.60 -2.15 1.19
CA ARG A 43 9.96 -1.99 0.65
C ARG A 43 10.40 -0.53 0.62
N LEU A 44 9.52 0.38 0.19
CA LEU A 44 9.81 1.81 0.21
C LEU A 44 10.02 2.34 1.63
N GLN A 45 9.20 1.90 2.60
CA GLN A 45 9.36 2.28 4.00
C GLN A 45 10.70 1.82 4.58
N ALA A 46 11.11 0.58 4.28
CA ALA A 46 12.40 0.05 4.69
C ALA A 46 13.55 0.86 4.07
N ALA A 47 13.50 1.11 2.76
CA ALA A 47 14.51 1.93 2.09
C ALA A 47 14.55 3.37 2.62
N PHE A 48 13.40 3.96 2.92
CA PHE A 48 13.32 5.28 3.54
C PHE A 48 13.99 5.30 4.91
N ALA A 49 13.82 4.25 5.73
CA ALA A 49 14.45 4.16 7.05
C ALA A 49 15.98 4.13 6.99
N LEU A 50 16.54 3.59 5.90
CA LEU A 50 17.97 3.53 5.63
C LEU A 50 18.56 4.85 5.13
N LEU A 51 17.74 5.83 4.73
CA LEU A 51 18.24 7.12 4.29
C LEU A 51 18.89 7.92 5.44
N PRO A 52 19.83 8.83 5.14
CA PRO A 52 20.40 9.74 6.11
C PRO A 52 19.34 10.51 6.89
N LYS A 53 19.59 10.76 8.19
CA LYS A 53 18.65 11.47 9.07
C LYS A 53 18.30 12.86 8.55
N SER A 54 19.26 13.57 7.94
CA SER A 54 19.08 14.88 7.30
C SER A 54 18.01 14.84 6.21
N THR A 55 18.06 13.84 5.34
CA THR A 55 17.06 13.55 4.31
C THR A 55 15.70 13.20 4.92
N ARG A 56 15.66 12.27 5.87
CA ARG A 56 14.40 11.80 6.47
C ARG A 56 13.65 12.89 7.24
N LYS A 57 14.37 13.88 7.78
CA LYS A 57 13.80 15.00 8.53
C LYS A 57 13.29 16.14 7.66
N GLN A 58 13.52 16.10 6.34
CA GLN A 58 12.97 17.12 5.45
C GLN A 58 11.42 17.09 5.53
N PRO A 59 10.76 18.24 5.72
CA PRO A 59 9.31 18.30 5.89
C PRO A 59 8.53 17.63 4.74
N LYS A 60 9.03 17.78 3.50
CA LYS A 60 8.44 17.14 2.30
C LYS A 60 8.51 15.61 2.40
N ALA A 61 9.68 15.07 2.76
CA ALA A 61 9.90 13.64 2.92
C ALA A 61 9.00 13.03 4.01
N GLN A 62 8.88 13.71 5.15
CA GLN A 62 7.98 13.29 6.23
C GLN A 62 6.51 13.31 5.83
N LYS A 63 6.04 14.40 5.20
CA LYS A 63 4.66 14.52 4.71
C LYS A 63 4.33 13.43 3.69
N ALA A 64 5.27 13.11 2.81
CA ALA A 64 5.06 12.08 1.80
C ALA A 64 5.03 10.68 2.43
N MET A 65 5.95 10.37 3.35
CA MET A 65 5.97 9.10 4.07
C MET A 65 4.76 8.91 4.99
N ALA A 66 4.25 9.99 5.60
CA ALA A 66 3.03 9.96 6.41
C ALA A 66 1.81 9.55 5.57
N ARG A 67 1.67 10.10 4.35
CA ARG A 67 0.61 9.71 3.41
C ARG A 67 0.72 8.24 3.01
N ILE A 68 1.92 7.76 2.69
CA ILE A 68 2.17 6.35 2.37
C ILE A 68 1.81 5.44 3.56
N LYS A 69 2.19 5.82 4.80
CA LYS A 69 1.80 5.09 6.02
C LYS A 69 0.28 5.05 6.20
N LYS A 70 -0.42 6.15 5.96
CA LYS A 70 -1.88 6.21 6.02
C LYS A 70 -2.53 5.26 5.00
N LEU A 71 -2.04 5.28 3.75
CA LEU A 71 -2.48 4.34 2.71
C LEU A 71 -2.27 2.87 3.14
N MET A 72 -1.11 2.56 3.73
CA MET A 72 -0.79 1.22 4.20
C MET A 72 -1.72 0.75 5.32
N LYS A 73 -2.09 1.65 6.25
CA LYS A 73 -3.00 1.36 7.36
C LYS A 73 -4.40 0.98 6.83
N VAL A 74 -4.97 1.76 5.93
CA VAL A 74 -6.30 1.46 5.36
C VAL A 74 -6.28 0.20 4.49
N ASN A 75 -5.20 -0.01 3.73
CA ASN A 75 -5.02 -1.25 2.96
C ASN A 75 -4.80 -2.50 3.82
N ALA A 76 -4.48 -2.36 5.11
CA ALA A 76 -4.36 -3.52 6.00
C ALA A 76 -5.71 -4.22 6.15
N THR A 77 -6.77 -3.45 6.46
CA THR A 77 -8.11 -3.98 6.62
C THR A 77 -8.62 -4.66 5.34
N VAL A 78 -8.40 -4.03 4.17
CA VAL A 78 -8.78 -4.63 2.88
C VAL A 78 -8.07 -5.97 2.66
N ARG A 79 -6.77 -6.04 2.96
CA ARG A 79 -5.99 -7.28 2.79
C ARG A 79 -6.41 -8.37 3.78
N ASP A 80 -6.71 -8.01 5.02
CA ASP A 80 -7.17 -8.96 6.02
C ASP A 80 -8.52 -9.56 5.58
N GLN A 81 -9.41 -8.72 5.04
CA GLN A 81 -10.66 -9.17 4.44
C GLN A 81 -10.45 -10.07 3.22
N ASP A 82 -9.51 -9.74 2.32
CA ASP A 82 -9.14 -10.61 1.19
C ASP A 82 -8.67 -12.00 1.67
N ILE A 83 -7.84 -12.05 2.72
CA ILE A 83 -7.34 -13.31 3.29
C ILE A 83 -8.47 -14.09 3.95
N ILE A 84 -9.32 -13.44 4.74
CA ILE A 84 -10.46 -14.11 5.39
C ILE A 84 -11.42 -14.67 4.34
N LEU A 85 -11.79 -13.88 3.32
CA LEU A 85 -12.66 -14.32 2.23
C LEU A 85 -12.06 -15.52 1.49
N SER A 86 -10.75 -15.49 1.20
CA SER A 86 -10.04 -16.60 0.55
C SER A 86 -10.02 -17.88 1.40
N LYS A 87 -9.97 -17.76 2.73
CA LYS A 87 -10.04 -18.92 3.63
C LYS A 87 -11.47 -19.44 3.76
N LEU A 88 -12.45 -18.54 3.91
CA LEU A 88 -13.86 -18.91 4.04
C LEU A 88 -14.39 -19.60 2.79
N SER A 89 -13.92 -19.23 1.59
CA SER A 89 -14.32 -19.89 0.34
C SER A 89 -13.90 -21.36 0.25
N MET A 90 -12.97 -21.82 1.09
CA MET A 90 -12.55 -23.23 1.14
C MET A 90 -13.55 -24.11 1.90
N TYR A 91 -14.41 -23.52 2.72
CA TYR A 91 -15.42 -24.25 3.48
C TYR A 91 -16.71 -24.33 2.65
N LYS A 92 -17.20 -25.55 2.38
CA LYS A 92 -18.42 -25.78 1.60
C LYS A 92 -19.67 -25.22 2.31
N LYS A 93 -20.63 -24.78 1.48
CA LYS A 93 -21.99 -24.24 1.76
C LYS A 93 -22.47 -24.45 3.20
N ASN A 94 -22.11 -23.51 4.05
CA ASN A 94 -22.74 -23.30 5.34
C ASN A 94 -23.45 -21.94 5.28
N LEU A 95 -24.76 -21.91 5.54
CA LEU A 95 -25.60 -20.70 5.48
C LEU A 95 -25.04 -19.55 6.35
N THR A 96 -24.41 -19.87 7.48
CA THR A 96 -23.74 -18.90 8.35
C THR A 96 -22.54 -18.25 7.66
N TYR A 97 -21.75 -19.02 6.90
CA TYR A 97 -20.61 -18.49 6.14
C TYR A 97 -21.03 -17.68 4.92
N GLU A 98 -22.17 -17.99 4.30
CA GLU A 98 -22.69 -17.18 3.19
C GLU A 98 -23.05 -15.77 3.64
N ARG A 99 -23.78 -15.64 4.76
CA ARG A 99 -24.11 -14.34 5.35
C ARG A 99 -22.85 -13.56 5.74
N LEU A 100 -21.92 -14.22 6.46
CA LEU A 100 -20.65 -13.60 6.86
C LEU A 100 -19.82 -13.13 5.66
N THR A 101 -19.76 -13.94 4.59
CA THR A 101 -19.07 -13.60 3.34
C THR A 101 -19.71 -12.38 2.67
N GLY A 102 -21.05 -12.30 2.67
CA GLY A 102 -21.79 -11.15 2.16
C GLY A 102 -21.42 -9.85 2.91
N ASP A 103 -21.43 -9.89 4.24
CA ASP A 103 -21.11 -8.74 5.08
C ASP A 103 -19.63 -8.32 4.94
N LEU A 104 -18.70 -9.28 4.88
CA LEU A 104 -17.29 -9.01 4.62
C LEU A 104 -17.06 -8.36 3.25
N ARG A 105 -17.76 -8.80 2.20
CA ARG A 105 -17.66 -8.19 0.86
C ARG A 105 -18.15 -6.75 0.85
N LYS A 106 -19.25 -6.45 1.54
CA LYS A 106 -19.76 -5.07 1.69
C LYS A 106 -18.76 -4.20 2.43
N SER A 107 -18.25 -4.68 3.56
CA SER A 107 -17.24 -3.97 4.35
C SER A 107 -15.95 -3.74 3.56
N ARG A 108 -15.47 -4.75 2.82
CA ARG A 108 -14.31 -4.64 1.91
C ARG A 108 -14.50 -3.52 0.89
N LYS A 109 -15.68 -3.44 0.25
CA LYS A 109 -15.97 -2.40 -0.74
C LYS A 109 -15.89 -0.98 -0.14
N SER A 110 -16.38 -0.81 1.09
CA SER A 110 -16.30 0.48 1.80
C SER A 110 -14.84 0.88 2.12
N HIS A 111 -14.06 -0.04 2.71
CA HIS A 111 -12.64 0.22 3.01
C HIS A 111 -11.82 0.44 1.75
N LEU A 112 -12.13 -0.27 0.67
CA LEU A 112 -11.45 -0.13 -0.60
C LEU A 112 -11.62 1.28 -1.18
N LYS A 113 -12.83 1.83 -1.14
CA LYS A 113 -13.09 3.20 -1.60
C LYS A 113 -12.23 4.23 -0.85
N GLN A 114 -12.13 4.10 0.47
CA GLN A 114 -11.25 4.97 1.28
C GLN A 114 -9.77 4.78 0.90
N ALA A 115 -9.34 3.54 0.63
CA ALA A 115 -7.98 3.26 0.20
C ALA A 115 -7.66 3.82 -1.20
N GLU A 116 -8.62 3.82 -2.12
CA GLU A 116 -8.50 4.41 -3.45
C GLU A 116 -8.34 5.92 -3.42
N GLU A 117 -9.13 6.62 -2.60
CA GLU A 117 -8.99 8.07 -2.39
C GLU A 117 -7.58 8.43 -1.89
N LEU A 118 -7.06 7.65 -0.94
CA LEU A 118 -5.69 7.80 -0.46
C LEU A 118 -4.66 7.47 -1.54
N ALA A 119 -4.88 6.43 -2.35
CA ALA A 119 -3.98 6.05 -3.43
C ALA A 119 -3.91 7.15 -4.52
N LEU A 120 -5.03 7.79 -4.85
CA LEU A 120 -5.09 8.97 -5.72
C LEU A 120 -4.28 10.13 -5.13
N SER A 121 -4.39 10.37 -3.81
CA SER A 121 -3.60 11.41 -3.15
C SER A 121 -2.08 11.15 -3.25
N VAL A 122 -1.66 9.88 -3.15
CA VAL A 122 -0.26 9.46 -3.30
C VAL A 122 0.20 9.60 -4.75
N GLN A 123 -0.66 9.28 -5.72
CA GLN A 123 -0.36 9.42 -7.15
C GLN A 123 -0.16 10.88 -7.56
N LYS A 124 -1.03 11.79 -7.11
CA LYS A 124 -0.98 13.23 -7.45
C LYS A 124 0.25 13.94 -6.90
N ASN A 125 0.84 13.43 -5.82
CA ASN A 125 2.00 14.04 -5.16
C ASN A 125 3.29 13.30 -5.53
N SER A 126 3.69 13.41 -6.79
CA SER A 126 4.92 12.79 -7.34
C SER A 126 6.23 13.38 -6.79
N GLU A 127 6.17 14.36 -5.88
CA GLU A 127 7.31 15.02 -5.21
C GLU A 127 8.11 14.12 -4.23
N LEU A 128 7.95 12.80 -4.32
CA LEU A 128 8.64 11.82 -3.48
C LEU A 128 10.14 11.69 -3.79
N ARG A 129 10.64 12.36 -4.83
CA ARG A 129 12.07 12.38 -5.18
C ARG A 129 12.83 13.21 -4.17
N VAL A 130 13.69 12.52 -3.42
CA VAL A 130 14.71 13.16 -2.59
C VAL A 130 15.82 13.63 -3.53
N LYS A 131 16.17 14.92 -3.48
CA LYS A 131 17.42 15.45 -4.05
C LYS A 131 18.58 15.19 -3.09
#